data_AF-A0A8S9GJ38-F1
#
_entry.id   AF-A0A8S9GJ38-F1
#
_cell.length_a   1.000
_cell.length_b   1.000
_cell.length_c   1.000
_cell.angle_alpha   90.00
_cell.angle_beta   90.00
_cell.angle_gamma   90.00
#
_symmetry.space_group_name_H-M   'P 1'
#
loop_
_entity.id
_entity.type
_entity.pdbx_description
1 polymer ?
#
loop_
_entity_poly.entity_id
_entity_poly.type
_entity_poly.pdbx_seq_one_letter_code
_entity_poly.pdbx_strand_id
1 'polypeptide(L)'
;MKCLLYEPEETPDGIAPFSPGRIGAPPIFVICNQWSQALDRISEKEVIEAMRSFTTSVLQLWEQDRLETTAMGQGDAEKRVRNMDREEQRIHREIQALEKKMVLVAPGDGLSLSGNVVYQSDTSNDSLQGSLQRIFEAMERFTGESVRAYDDLLVRAEEETAPREVESDED
;
A
#
# COMPACT_ATOMS: atom_id res chain seq x y z
N MET A 1 -5.00 28.42 -18.15
CA MET A 1 -5.32 29.84 -17.80
C MET A 1 -5.99 30.52 -19.00
N LYS A 2 -6.57 31.73 -18.87
CA LYS A 2 -6.99 32.57 -20.02
C LYS A 2 -6.08 33.80 -20.13
N CYS A 3 -4.97 33.67 -20.87
CA CYS A 3 -3.89 34.68 -20.91
C CYS A 3 -3.73 35.39 -22.26
N LEU A 4 -4.64 35.16 -23.20
CA LEU A 4 -4.62 35.75 -24.54
C LEU A 4 -6.02 36.26 -24.88
N LEU A 5 -6.10 37.41 -25.55
CA LEU A 5 -7.34 37.88 -26.17
C LEU A 5 -7.54 37.05 -27.45
N TYR A 6 -8.57 36.20 -27.46
CA TYR A 6 -8.92 35.41 -28.64
C TYR A 6 -10.06 36.11 -29.39
N GLU A 7 -9.71 36.80 -30.46
CA GLU A 7 -10.64 37.10 -31.55
C GLU A 7 -10.54 35.96 -32.58
N PRO A 8 -11.64 35.29 -32.95
CA PRO A 8 -11.61 34.24 -33.96
C PRO A 8 -11.35 34.82 -35.35
N GLU A 9 -10.33 34.30 -36.03
CA GLU A 9 -10.09 34.58 -37.44
C GLU A 9 -11.01 33.69 -38.31
N GLU A 10 -11.89 34.31 -39.09
CA GLU A 10 -12.72 33.63 -40.09
C GLU A 10 -11.95 33.49 -41.40
N THR A 11 -11.44 32.29 -41.65
CA THR A 11 -10.84 31.92 -42.94
C THR A 11 -11.91 31.35 -43.89
N PRO A 12 -11.66 31.23 -45.21
CA PRO A 12 -12.63 30.66 -46.16
C PRO A 12 -13.08 29.23 -45.81
N ASP A 13 -12.24 28.46 -45.11
CA ASP A 13 -12.53 27.10 -44.63
C ASP A 13 -13.23 27.08 -43.25
N GLY A 14 -13.47 28.25 -42.64
CA GLY A 14 -14.14 28.43 -41.35
C GLY A 14 -13.24 29.04 -40.27
N ILE A 15 -13.66 28.87 -39.01
CA ILE A 15 -12.92 29.37 -37.84
C ILE A 15 -11.64 28.54 -37.63
N ALA A 16 -10.48 29.17 -37.69
CA ALA A 16 -9.21 28.48 -37.50
C ALA A 16 -9.05 27.92 -36.07
N PRO A 17 -8.54 26.67 -35.90
CA PRO A 17 -8.39 26.05 -34.58
C PRO A 17 -7.34 26.78 -33.73
N PHE A 18 -7.75 27.16 -32.51
CA PHE A 18 -6.96 27.96 -31.57
C PHE A 18 -5.54 27.42 -31.41
N SER A 19 -4.56 28.21 -31.87
CA SER A 19 -3.14 27.92 -31.79
C SER A 19 -2.45 29.13 -31.15
N PRO A 20 -2.04 29.09 -29.87
CA PRO A 20 -1.59 30.30 -29.17
C PRO A 20 -0.41 31.00 -29.86
N GLY A 21 0.54 30.27 -30.44
CA GLY A 21 1.65 30.84 -31.22
C GLY A 21 1.22 31.63 -32.48
N ARG A 22 0.07 31.31 -33.10
CA ARG A 22 -0.50 32.12 -34.21
C ARG A 22 -1.04 33.47 -33.74
N ILE A 23 -1.41 33.59 -32.47
CA ILE A 23 -1.98 34.81 -31.87
C ILE A 23 -0.86 35.62 -31.17
N GLY A 24 0.39 35.47 -31.62
CA GLY A 24 1.56 36.17 -31.09
C GLY A 24 1.89 35.86 -29.62
N ALA A 25 1.40 34.75 -29.06
CA ALA A 25 1.66 34.40 -27.67
C ALA A 25 3.15 34.14 -27.43
N PRO A 26 3.78 34.78 -26.43
CA PRO A 26 5.17 34.48 -26.09
C PRO A 26 5.36 32.98 -25.76
N PRO A 27 6.44 32.33 -26.24
CA PRO A 27 6.63 30.86 -26.14
C PRO A 27 6.38 30.26 -24.75
N ILE A 28 6.76 30.98 -23.69
CA ILE A 28 6.54 30.58 -22.29
C ILE A 28 5.06 30.29 -21.96
N PHE A 29 4.09 30.99 -22.55
CA PHE A 29 2.67 30.70 -22.34
C PHE A 29 2.24 29.39 -23.00
N VAL A 30 2.83 29.04 -24.15
CA VAL A 30 2.59 27.76 -24.84
C VAL A 30 3.14 26.62 -23.98
N ILE A 31 4.40 26.74 -23.56
CA ILE A 31 5.12 25.76 -22.72
C ILE A 31 4.40 25.55 -21.39
N CYS A 32 4.08 26.61 -20.63
CA CYS A 32 3.36 26.47 -19.36
C CYS A 32 1.95 25.88 -19.52
N ASN A 33 1.25 26.16 -20.62
CA ASN A 33 -0.06 25.58 -20.90
C ASN A 33 0.00 24.10 -21.31
N GLN A 34 1.10 23.67 -21.95
CA GLN A 34 1.37 22.26 -22.22
C GLN A 34 1.80 21.52 -20.95
N TRP A 35 2.70 22.09 -20.14
CA TRP A 35 3.11 21.54 -18.83
C TRP A 35 1.88 21.27 -17.95
N SER A 36 0.96 22.24 -17.80
CA SER A 36 -0.27 22.07 -17.03
C SER A 36 -1.07 20.86 -17.50
N GLN A 37 -1.35 20.77 -18.81
CA GLN A 37 -2.11 19.66 -19.40
C GLN A 37 -1.41 18.31 -19.30
N ALA A 38 -0.08 18.28 -19.19
CA ALA A 38 0.67 17.04 -18.97
C ALA A 38 0.54 16.58 -17.51
N LEU A 39 0.70 17.49 -16.53
CA LEU A 39 0.44 17.19 -15.11
C LEU A 39 -1.03 16.77 -14.87
N ASP A 40 -1.99 17.40 -15.54
CA ASP A 40 -3.42 17.05 -15.44
C ASP A 40 -3.74 15.62 -15.96
N ARG A 41 -2.81 14.96 -16.67
CA ARG A 41 -2.95 13.59 -17.22
C ARG A 41 -2.25 12.52 -16.39
N ILE A 42 -1.06 12.82 -15.85
CA ILE A 42 -0.28 11.89 -15.02
C ILE A 42 -1.09 11.57 -13.74
N SER A 43 -1.17 10.29 -13.34
CA SER A 43 -2.00 9.89 -12.19
C SER A 43 -1.28 9.05 -11.14
N GLU A 44 -1.01 9.66 -9.99
CA GLU A 44 -0.48 9.00 -8.78
C GLU A 44 -1.43 7.96 -8.15
N LYS A 45 -2.68 7.87 -8.62
CA LYS A 45 -3.75 7.02 -8.03
C LYS A 45 -3.37 5.55 -7.92
N GLU A 46 -2.66 5.00 -8.91
CA GLU A 46 -2.23 3.59 -8.88
C GLU A 46 -1.20 3.35 -7.76
N VAL A 47 -0.25 4.28 -7.60
CA VAL A 47 0.76 4.24 -6.52
C VAL A 47 0.09 4.33 -5.15
N ILE A 48 -0.85 5.26 -4.98
CA ILE A 48 -1.59 5.45 -3.73
C ILE A 48 -2.38 4.19 -3.36
N GLU A 49 -3.09 3.57 -4.32
CA GLU A 49 -3.88 2.37 -4.03
C GLU A 49 -3.00 1.14 -3.75
N ALA A 50 -1.87 0.99 -4.46
CA ALA A 50 -0.88 -0.05 -4.18
C ALA A 50 -0.28 0.10 -2.76
N MET A 51 0.11 1.33 -2.38
CA MET A 51 0.60 1.63 -1.02
C MET A 51 -0.47 1.40 0.05
N ARG A 52 -1.73 1.72 -0.23
CA ARG A 52 -2.87 1.46 0.66
C ARG A 52 -3.09 -0.04 0.85
N SER A 53 -3.13 -0.81 -0.23
CA SER A 53 -3.25 -2.27 -0.24
C SER A 53 -2.14 -2.96 0.58
N PHE A 54 -0.89 -2.56 0.36
CA PHE A 54 0.26 -3.04 1.14
C PHE A 54 0.13 -2.71 2.63
N THR A 55 -0.26 -1.47 2.97
CA THR A 55 -0.43 -1.04 4.36
C THR A 55 -1.56 -1.79 5.06
N THR A 56 -2.67 -2.08 4.37
CA THR A 56 -3.73 -2.97 4.87
C THR A 56 -3.21 -4.39 5.09
N SER A 57 -2.39 -4.93 4.19
CA SER A 57 -1.78 -6.27 4.32
C SER A 57 -0.85 -6.36 5.53
N VAL A 58 -0.01 -5.34 5.75
CA VAL A 58 0.86 -5.23 6.94
C VAL A 58 0.04 -5.14 8.23
N LEU A 59 -1.03 -4.33 8.23
CA LEU A 59 -1.90 -4.18 9.40
C LEU A 59 -2.60 -5.50 9.74
N GLN A 60 -3.14 -6.21 8.75
CA GLN A 60 -3.78 -7.51 8.95
C GLN A 60 -2.82 -8.56 9.54
N LEU A 61 -1.58 -8.64 9.04
CA LEU A 61 -0.54 -9.52 9.58
C LEU A 61 -0.21 -9.19 11.04
N TRP A 62 -0.09 -7.90 11.38
CA TRP A 62 0.17 -7.46 12.76
C TRP A 62 -1.02 -7.73 13.69
N GLU A 63 -2.26 -7.53 13.23
CA GLU A 63 -3.44 -7.83 14.03
C GLU A 63 -3.60 -9.34 14.28
N GLN A 64 -3.23 -10.18 13.30
CA GLN A 64 -3.23 -11.64 13.47
C GLN A 64 -2.15 -12.12 14.46
N ASP A 65 -0.90 -11.67 14.33
CA ASP A 65 0.19 -11.98 15.28
C ASP A 65 -0.19 -11.59 16.73
N ARG A 66 -0.76 -10.40 16.91
CA ARG A 66 -1.29 -9.93 18.20
C ARG A 66 -2.43 -10.82 18.72
N LEU A 67 -3.29 -11.35 17.86
CA LEU A 67 -4.39 -12.24 18.25
C LEU A 67 -3.88 -13.62 18.66
N GLU A 68 -2.96 -14.20 17.88
CA GLU A 68 -2.36 -15.52 18.13
C GLU A 68 -1.53 -15.53 19.43
N THR A 69 -0.69 -14.51 19.64
CA THR A 69 0.08 -14.34 20.88
C THR A 69 -0.82 -14.15 22.11
N THR A 70 -1.92 -13.38 21.99
CA THR A 70 -2.90 -13.20 23.08
C THR A 70 -3.65 -14.51 23.39
N ALA A 71 -4.09 -15.23 22.35
CA ALA A 71 -4.82 -16.49 22.50
C ALA A 71 -3.96 -17.61 23.10
N MET A 72 -2.69 -17.72 22.69
CA MET A 72 -1.73 -18.64 23.32
C MET A 72 -1.52 -18.31 24.81
N GLY A 73 -1.40 -17.02 25.14
CA GLY A 73 -1.29 -16.54 26.53
C GLY A 73 -2.48 -16.92 27.41
N GLN A 74 -3.71 -16.77 26.93
CA GLN A 74 -4.91 -17.22 27.64
C GLN A 74 -4.98 -18.75 27.76
N GLY A 75 -4.68 -19.48 26.68
CA GLY A 75 -4.76 -20.95 26.67
C GLY A 75 -3.84 -21.61 27.71
N ASP A 76 -2.64 -21.07 27.93
CA ASP A 76 -1.73 -21.55 28.98
C ASP A 76 -2.09 -21.04 30.38
N ALA A 77 -2.72 -19.86 30.51
CA ALA A 77 -3.27 -19.39 31.78
C ALA A 77 -4.41 -20.31 32.27
N GLU A 78 -5.36 -20.67 31.41
CA GLU A 78 -6.46 -21.59 31.76
C GLU A 78 -5.95 -23.01 32.10
N LYS A 79 -4.99 -23.54 31.33
CA LYS A 79 -4.33 -24.81 31.66
C LYS A 79 -3.63 -24.76 33.03
N ARG A 80 -2.97 -23.64 33.35
CA ARG A 80 -2.27 -23.45 34.63
C ARG A 80 -3.27 -23.39 35.79
N VAL A 81 -4.35 -22.61 35.69
CA VAL A 81 -5.45 -22.60 36.68
C VAL A 81 -6.02 -24.01 36.86
N ARG A 82 -6.37 -24.71 35.77
CA ARG A 82 -6.96 -26.05 35.84
C ARG A 82 -6.00 -27.13 36.37
N ASN A 83 -4.69 -26.91 36.35
CA ASN A 83 -3.74 -27.74 37.07
C ASN A 83 -3.62 -27.35 38.55
N MET A 84 -3.68 -26.06 38.89
CA MET A 84 -3.74 -25.62 40.29
C MET A 84 -5.00 -26.15 41.00
N ASP A 85 -6.18 -26.13 40.36
CA ASP A 85 -7.40 -26.77 40.88
C ASP A 85 -7.22 -28.27 41.19
N ARG A 86 -6.50 -28.99 40.31
CA ARG A 86 -6.22 -30.43 40.49
C ARG A 86 -5.22 -30.67 41.61
N GLU A 87 -4.21 -29.81 41.72
CA GLU A 87 -3.19 -29.87 42.76
C GLU A 87 -3.80 -29.50 44.12
N GLU A 88 -4.66 -28.49 44.20
CA GLU A 88 -5.45 -28.15 45.38
C GLU A 88 -6.37 -29.32 45.79
N GLN A 89 -7.09 -29.93 44.84
CA GLN A 89 -7.91 -31.11 45.14
C GLN A 89 -7.05 -32.31 45.58
N ARG A 90 -5.84 -32.47 45.04
CA ARG A 90 -4.88 -33.49 45.48
C ARG A 90 -4.40 -33.19 46.89
N ILE A 91 -4.02 -31.95 47.20
CA ILE A 91 -3.59 -31.51 48.52
C ILE A 91 -4.72 -31.70 49.54
N HIS A 92 -5.96 -31.34 49.24
CA HIS A 92 -7.10 -31.60 50.13
C HIS A 92 -7.33 -33.12 50.37
N ARG A 93 -7.19 -33.95 49.33
CA ARG A 93 -7.26 -35.41 49.47
C ARG A 93 -6.08 -35.97 50.27
N GLU A 94 -4.88 -35.41 50.12
CA GLU A 94 -3.69 -35.82 50.86
C GLU A 94 -3.72 -35.34 52.31
N ILE A 95 -4.29 -34.17 52.61
CA ILE A 95 -4.58 -33.70 53.97
C ILE A 95 -5.62 -34.60 54.64
N GLN A 96 -6.76 -34.88 53.99
CA GLN A 96 -7.78 -35.77 54.56
C GLN A 96 -7.29 -37.23 54.61
N ALA A 97 -6.40 -37.64 53.71
CA ALA A 97 -5.71 -38.93 53.81
C ALA A 97 -4.74 -38.90 54.99
N LEU A 98 -3.91 -37.87 55.19
CA LEU A 98 -3.01 -37.74 56.33
C LEU A 98 -3.77 -37.66 57.66
N GLU A 99 -4.93 -37.03 57.72
CA GLU A 99 -5.85 -37.09 58.87
C GLU A 99 -6.28 -38.54 59.16
N LYS A 100 -6.65 -39.30 58.12
CA LYS A 100 -6.96 -40.75 58.19
C LYS A 100 -5.71 -41.67 58.29
N LYS A 101 -4.49 -41.14 58.10
CA LYS A 101 -3.23 -41.90 58.04
C LYS A 101 -2.24 -41.57 59.16
N MET A 102 -2.52 -40.51 59.91
CA MET A 102 -2.18 -40.36 61.33
C MET A 102 -2.78 -41.50 62.17
N VAL A 103 -3.76 -42.23 61.62
CA VAL A 103 -4.22 -43.54 62.12
C VAL A 103 -3.43 -44.72 61.51
N LEU A 104 -3.08 -44.73 60.20
CA LEU A 104 -2.31 -45.81 59.51
C LEU A 104 -1.47 -45.33 58.29
N VAL A 105 -0.20 -45.74 58.17
CA VAL A 105 0.86 -45.16 57.27
C VAL A 105 0.79 -45.57 55.75
N ALA A 106 1.72 -45.09 54.90
CA ALA A 106 1.73 -45.06 53.41
C ALA A 106 2.85 -45.97 52.76
N PRO A 107 3.31 -45.88 51.46
CA PRO A 107 3.11 -44.87 50.37
C PRO A 107 2.96 -45.37 48.88
N GLY A 108 2.83 -44.42 47.92
CA GLY A 108 3.02 -44.54 46.44
C GLY A 108 1.76 -44.75 45.56
N ASP A 109 1.76 -44.68 44.20
CA ASP A 109 2.54 -43.94 43.16
C ASP A 109 1.90 -44.21 41.74
N GLY A 110 2.16 -43.60 40.56
CA GLY A 110 2.88 -42.38 40.11
C GLY A 110 3.30 -42.39 38.60
N LEU A 111 2.58 -41.76 37.64
CA LEU A 111 2.94 -41.69 36.18
C LEU A 111 2.37 -40.45 35.39
N SER A 112 2.92 -40.15 34.19
CA SER A 112 2.63 -38.96 33.34
C SER A 112 2.84 -39.20 31.82
N LEU A 113 2.28 -38.37 30.92
CA LEU A 113 2.51 -38.38 29.44
C LEU A 113 2.12 -37.04 28.76
N SER A 114 2.71 -36.71 27.58
CA SER A 114 2.65 -35.37 26.95
C SER A 114 2.83 -35.36 25.42
N GLY A 115 2.34 -34.30 24.75
CA GLY A 115 2.61 -33.92 23.35
C GLY A 115 1.78 -34.64 22.26
N ASN A 116 1.52 -34.07 21.08
CA ASN A 116 1.70 -32.68 20.61
C ASN A 116 0.75 -32.44 19.40
N VAL A 117 0.42 -31.18 19.06
CA VAL A 117 -0.39 -30.83 17.88
C VAL A 117 0.38 -29.88 16.97
N VAL A 118 0.28 -30.10 15.65
CA VAL A 118 0.89 -29.24 14.61
C VAL A 118 -0.16 -28.32 14.01
N TYR A 119 0.17 -27.04 13.86
CA TYR A 119 -0.67 -26.05 13.18
C TYR A 119 -0.31 -25.99 11.69
N GLN A 120 -1.31 -25.93 10.82
CA GLN A 120 -1.14 -25.44 9.43
C GLN A 120 -1.74 -24.04 9.36
N SER A 121 -1.09 -23.13 8.65
CA SER A 121 -1.60 -21.79 8.37
C SER A 121 -2.06 -21.72 6.91
N ASP A 122 -3.33 -21.43 6.68
CA ASP A 122 -3.91 -21.35 5.34
C ASP A 122 -3.38 -20.13 4.56
N THR A 123 -2.73 -20.39 3.42
CA THR A 123 -2.21 -19.35 2.54
C THR A 123 -3.26 -18.89 1.54
N SER A 124 -4.16 -17.98 1.93
CA SER A 124 -5.18 -17.42 1.03
C SER A 124 -5.26 -15.88 1.03
N ASN A 125 -4.35 -15.19 1.71
CA ASN A 125 -4.19 -13.74 1.58
C ASN A 125 -3.16 -13.38 0.50
N ASP A 126 -3.43 -12.29 -0.20
CA ASP A 126 -2.55 -11.68 -1.19
C ASP A 126 -1.20 -11.34 -0.55
N SER A 127 -0.10 -11.83 -1.15
CA SER A 127 1.17 -11.90 -0.41
C SER A 127 1.77 -10.51 -0.20
N LEU A 128 2.47 -10.33 0.93
CA LEU A 128 3.19 -9.08 1.21
C LEU A 128 4.21 -8.74 0.11
N GLN A 129 4.80 -9.77 -0.51
CA GLN A 129 5.65 -9.65 -1.69
C GLN A 129 4.87 -9.14 -2.91
N GLY A 130 3.68 -9.68 -3.19
CA GLY A 130 2.85 -9.29 -4.33
C GLY A 130 2.31 -7.86 -4.22
N SER A 131 1.87 -7.45 -3.03
CA SER A 131 1.46 -6.05 -2.79
C SER A 131 2.63 -5.07 -2.86
N LEU A 132 3.83 -5.45 -2.38
CA LEU A 132 5.05 -4.66 -2.55
C LEU A 132 5.50 -4.55 -4.02
N GLN A 133 5.41 -5.64 -4.80
CA GLN A 133 5.72 -5.63 -6.23
C GLN A 133 4.85 -4.61 -6.98
N ARG A 134 3.54 -4.55 -6.69
CA ARG A 134 2.62 -3.57 -7.31
C ARG A 134 2.98 -2.12 -7.00
N ILE A 135 3.55 -1.82 -5.83
CA ILE A 135 4.05 -0.47 -5.54
C ILE A 135 5.18 -0.12 -6.52
N PHE A 136 6.16 -1.00 -6.69
CA PHE A 136 7.28 -0.73 -7.60
C PHE A 136 6.84 -0.62 -9.06
N GLU A 137 5.94 -1.50 -9.53
CA GLU A 137 5.37 -1.40 -10.88
C GLU A 137 4.58 -0.11 -11.11
N ALA A 138 3.75 0.30 -10.14
CA ALA A 138 2.98 1.55 -10.22
C ALA A 138 3.90 2.78 -10.20
N MET A 139 4.96 2.76 -9.37
CA MET A 139 5.98 3.81 -9.33
C MET A 139 6.78 3.88 -10.64
N GLU A 140 7.10 2.75 -11.26
CA GLU A 140 7.77 2.69 -12.56
C GLU A 140 6.89 3.30 -13.66
N ARG A 141 5.59 2.93 -13.71
CA ARG A 141 4.60 3.52 -14.63
C ARG A 141 4.50 5.04 -14.46
N PHE A 142 4.24 5.51 -13.23
CA PHE A 142 4.14 6.93 -12.89
C PHE A 142 5.42 7.72 -13.24
N THR A 143 6.59 7.13 -12.99
CA THR A 143 7.89 7.75 -13.34
C THR A 143 8.08 7.80 -14.85
N GLY A 144 7.73 6.74 -15.59
CA GLY A 144 7.79 6.70 -17.05
C GLY A 144 6.85 7.70 -17.73
N GLU A 145 5.64 7.90 -17.18
CA GLU A 145 4.73 8.97 -17.62
C GLU A 145 5.32 10.36 -17.34
N SER A 146 5.89 10.56 -16.14
CA SER A 146 6.48 11.84 -15.72
C SER A 146 7.70 12.23 -16.56
N VAL A 147 8.57 11.26 -16.90
CA VAL A 147 9.73 11.47 -17.77
C VAL A 147 9.28 11.78 -19.20
N ARG A 148 8.36 10.99 -19.77
CA ARG A 148 7.84 11.26 -21.13
C ARG A 148 7.21 12.65 -21.23
N ALA A 149 6.43 13.06 -20.24
CA ALA A 149 5.81 14.39 -20.20
C ALA A 149 6.84 15.53 -20.16
N TYR A 150 8.03 15.29 -19.59
CA TYR A 150 9.13 16.24 -19.59
C TYR A 150 9.88 16.25 -20.93
N ASP A 151 10.18 15.07 -21.50
CA ASP A 151 10.85 14.93 -22.79
C ASP A 151 9.99 15.51 -23.94
N ASP A 152 8.68 15.22 -23.96
CA ASP A 152 7.71 15.80 -24.89
C ASP A 152 7.73 17.35 -24.81
N LEU A 153 7.90 17.91 -23.60
CA LEU A 153 7.93 19.37 -23.40
C LEU A 153 9.26 20.00 -23.81
N LEU A 154 10.40 19.30 -23.64
CA LEU A 154 11.70 19.76 -24.13
C LEU A 154 11.67 19.93 -25.65
N VAL A 155 11.17 18.92 -26.39
CA VAL A 155 11.02 19.00 -27.85
C VAL A 155 10.16 20.20 -28.26
N ARG A 156 9.06 20.47 -27.56
CA ARG A 156 8.21 21.65 -27.82
C ARG A 156 8.86 22.99 -27.47
N ALA A 157 9.74 23.01 -26.47
CA ALA A 157 10.51 24.21 -26.14
C ALA A 157 11.58 24.50 -27.22
N GLU A 158 12.19 23.47 -27.82
CA GLU A 158 13.09 23.61 -28.96
C GLU A 158 12.34 24.05 -30.23
N GLU A 159 11.20 23.43 -30.56
CA GLU A 159 10.35 23.84 -31.70
C GLU A 159 9.91 25.32 -31.64
N GLU A 160 9.49 25.82 -30.47
CA GLU A 160 8.98 27.20 -30.30
C GLU A 160 10.10 28.22 -30.02
N THR A 161 11.37 27.79 -29.92
CA THR A 161 12.55 28.68 -29.86
C THR A 161 13.41 28.66 -31.12
N ALA A 162 13.20 27.70 -32.02
CA ALA A 162 13.76 27.73 -33.37
C ALA A 162 13.31 28.99 -34.12
N PRO A 163 14.19 29.63 -34.91
CA PRO A 163 13.79 30.76 -35.75
C PRO A 163 12.78 30.28 -36.79
N ARG A 164 11.56 30.83 -36.78
CA ARG A 164 10.63 30.67 -37.90
C ARG A 164 11.28 31.31 -39.12
N GLU A 165 11.62 30.48 -40.12
CA GLU A 165 12.03 30.98 -41.42
C GLU A 165 10.87 31.81 -41.98
N VAL A 166 11.13 33.09 -42.21
CA VAL A 166 10.16 33.98 -42.84
C VAL A 166 10.25 33.70 -44.33
N GLU A 167 9.31 32.88 -44.85
CA GLU A 167 9.07 32.83 -46.29
C GLU A 167 8.72 34.25 -46.74
N SER A 168 9.65 34.86 -47.47
CA SER A 168 9.47 36.19 -48.03
C SER A 168 8.68 36.05 -49.32
N ASP A 169 7.37 36.25 -49.24
CA ASP A 169 6.52 36.46 -50.41
C ASP A 169 7.03 37.70 -51.18
N GLU A 170 7.73 37.47 -52.28
CA GLU A 170 8.07 38.49 -53.28
C GLU A 170 6.94 38.62 -54.31
N ASP A 171 6.14 39.70 -54.24
CA ASP A 171 5.42 40.31 -55.38
C ASP A 171 4.91 41.74 -55.00
#